data_AF-A0A3D0LGF3-F1
#
_entry.id   AF-A0A3D0LGF3-F1
#
_cell.length_a   1.000
_cell.length_b   1.000
_cell.length_c   1.000
_cell.angle_alpha   90.00
_cell.angle_beta   90.00
_cell.angle_gamma   90.00
#
_symmetry.space_group_name_H-M   'P 1'
#
loop_
_entity.id
_entity.type
_entity.pdbx_description
1 polymer ?
#
loop_
_entity_poly.entity_id
_entity_poly.type
_entity_poly.pdbx_seq_one_letter_code
_entity_poly.pdbx_strand_id
1 'polypeptide(L)'
;MGTFIGIACLVIIVFLIIYIIGVSGVDKVENAYRNEASTIDTYLWDIQHRLRKASAVLEKYNIDTRDIRDTQELGLGMPVTMQIKKFSDYCDNMENLKNVDRTAVTDETDKAVLAKYDEELEALRIEVIANTVKHNKAVNVYNSKIAKFPFSFVARRKRKSPKGIFTYVMKQNKE
;
A
#
# COMPACT_ATOMS: atom_id res chain seq x y z
N MET A 1 16.74 -55.85 -5.58
CA MET A 1 15.84 -54.94 -6.32
C MET A 1 14.77 -54.29 -5.44
N GLY A 2 14.03 -55.03 -4.60
CA GLY A 2 12.98 -54.46 -3.75
C GLY A 2 13.43 -53.36 -2.75
N THR A 3 14.63 -53.48 -2.19
CA THR A 3 15.21 -52.48 -1.27
C THR A 3 15.52 -51.14 -1.96
N PHE A 4 16.06 -51.18 -3.18
CA PHE A 4 16.33 -49.98 -3.99
C PHE A 4 15.03 -49.25 -4.37
N ILE A 5 13.98 -49.99 -4.74
CA ILE A 5 12.66 -49.43 -5.05
C ILE A 5 12.05 -48.79 -3.79
N GLY A 6 12.15 -49.45 -2.62
CA GLY A 6 11.68 -48.90 -1.35
C GLY A 6 12.39 -47.59 -0.95
N ILE A 7 13.72 -47.53 -1.11
CA ILE A 7 14.51 -46.31 -0.85
C ILE A 7 14.11 -45.19 -1.82
N ALA A 8 13.96 -45.49 -3.12
CA ALA A 8 13.55 -44.51 -4.11
C ALA A 8 12.17 -43.92 -3.82
N CYS A 9 11.19 -44.75 -3.44
CA CYS A 9 9.86 -44.29 -3.04
C CYS A 9 9.92 -43.38 -1.80
N LEU A 10 10.73 -43.73 -0.79
CA LEU A 10 10.88 -42.92 0.42
C LEU A 10 11.46 -41.53 0.11
N VAL A 11 12.50 -41.47 -0.74
CA VAL A 11 13.09 -40.18 -1.17
C VAL A 11 12.06 -39.30 -1.87
N ILE A 12 11.22 -39.88 -2.75
CA ILE A 12 10.15 -39.14 -3.43
C ILE A 12 9.14 -38.59 -2.44
N ILE A 13 8.70 -39.40 -1.47
CA ILE A 13 7.74 -38.98 -0.43
C ILE A 13 8.31 -37.83 0.39
N VAL A 14 9.57 -37.94 0.83
CA VAL A 14 10.26 -36.87 1.56
C VAL A 14 10.32 -35.58 0.73
N PHE A 15 10.65 -35.68 -0.55
CA PHE A 15 10.70 -34.53 -1.44
C PHE A 15 9.32 -33.86 -1.63
N LEU A 16 8.25 -34.65 -1.76
CA LEU A 16 6.88 -34.15 -1.85
C LEU A 16 6.45 -33.42 -0.57
N ILE A 17 6.77 -33.98 0.60
CA ILE A 17 6.46 -33.34 1.89
C ILE A 17 7.19 -31.99 2.01
N ILE A 18 8.49 -31.94 1.68
CA ILE A 18 9.28 -30.70 1.68
C ILE A 18 8.67 -29.68 0.72
N TYR A 19 8.22 -30.10 -0.45
CA TYR A 19 7.59 -29.22 -1.43
C TYR A 19 6.25 -28.65 -0.91
N ILE A 20 5.39 -29.46 -0.31
CA ILE A 20 4.11 -29.01 0.27
C ILE A 20 4.36 -27.97 1.36
N ILE A 21 5.29 -28.24 2.28
CA ILE A 21 5.69 -27.29 3.33
C ILE A 21 6.26 -26.01 2.71
N GLY A 22 7.04 -26.14 1.63
CA GLY A 22 7.57 -25.03 0.86
C GLY A 22 6.49 -24.12 0.30
N VAL A 23 5.48 -24.69 -0.37
CA VAL A 23 4.34 -23.96 -0.94
C VAL A 23 3.56 -23.23 0.15
N SER A 24 3.12 -23.94 1.18
CA SER A 24 2.36 -23.35 2.29
C SER A 24 3.15 -22.25 3.00
N GLY A 25 4.46 -22.43 3.14
CA GLY A 25 5.35 -21.44 3.74
C GLY A 25 5.48 -20.15 2.93
N VAL A 26 5.54 -20.24 1.59
CA VAL A 26 5.58 -19.08 0.69
C VAL A 26 4.22 -18.38 0.66
N ASP A 27 3.12 -19.13 0.56
CA ASP A 27 1.78 -18.54 0.49
C ASP A 27 1.41 -17.81 1.79
N LYS A 28 1.83 -18.33 2.95
CA LYS A 28 1.65 -17.66 4.25
C LYS A 28 2.30 -16.27 4.30
N VAL A 29 3.56 -16.16 3.86
CA VAL A 29 4.27 -14.87 3.86
C VAL A 29 3.77 -13.95 2.76
N GLU A 30 3.28 -14.48 1.64
CA GLU A 30 2.65 -13.69 0.58
C GLU A 30 1.35 -13.06 1.04
N ASN A 31 0.49 -13.83 1.71
CA ASN A 31 -0.77 -13.32 2.24
C ASN A 31 -0.53 -12.24 3.30
N ALA A 32 0.48 -12.43 4.16
CA ALA A 32 0.87 -11.39 5.12
C ALA A 32 1.25 -10.07 4.41
N TYR A 33 2.13 -10.14 3.41
CA TYR A 33 2.49 -8.96 2.61
C TYR A 33 1.29 -8.33 1.89
N ARG A 34 0.42 -9.14 1.27
CA ARG A 34 -0.76 -8.65 0.55
C ARG A 34 -1.76 -7.96 1.46
N ASN A 35 -1.94 -8.46 2.67
CA ASN A 35 -2.81 -7.84 3.66
C ASN A 35 -2.30 -6.44 4.02
N GLU A 36 -1.01 -6.30 4.31
CA GLU A 36 -0.42 -4.99 4.62
C GLU A 36 -0.47 -4.02 3.42
N ALA A 37 -0.26 -4.52 2.19
CA ALA A 37 -0.44 -3.72 0.97
C ALA A 37 -1.90 -3.26 0.80
N SER A 38 -2.86 -4.15 1.04
CA SER A 38 -4.29 -3.82 0.98
C SER A 38 -4.68 -2.79 2.03
N THR A 39 -4.08 -2.83 3.22
CA THR A 39 -4.29 -1.81 4.25
C THR A 39 -3.85 -0.42 3.77
N ILE A 40 -2.70 -0.34 3.09
CA ILE A 40 -2.25 0.92 2.46
C ILE A 40 -3.26 1.39 1.41
N ASP A 41 -3.76 0.49 0.55
CA ASP A 41 -4.78 0.83 -0.45
C ASP A 41 -6.05 1.43 0.18
N THR A 42 -6.49 0.88 1.33
CA THR A 42 -7.64 1.41 2.08
C THR A 42 -7.41 2.84 2.55
N TYR A 43 -6.25 3.13 3.13
CA TYR A 43 -5.94 4.50 3.57
C TYR A 43 -5.81 5.47 2.40
N LEU A 44 -5.23 5.05 1.27
CA LEU A 44 -5.17 5.88 0.07
C LEU A 44 -6.56 6.19 -0.47
N TRP A 45 -7.47 5.22 -0.42
CA TRP A 45 -8.87 5.41 -0.78
C TRP A 45 -9.58 6.40 0.14
N ASP A 46 -9.35 6.30 1.45
CA ASP A 46 -9.89 7.25 2.42
C ASP A 46 -9.37 8.68 2.18
N ILE A 47 -8.08 8.84 1.90
CA ILE A 47 -7.47 10.14 1.56
C ILE A 47 -8.14 10.73 0.32
N GLN A 48 -8.27 9.94 -0.76
CA GLN A 48 -8.93 10.39 -1.98
C GLN A 48 -10.38 10.83 -1.71
N HIS A 49 -11.13 10.05 -0.94
CA HIS A 49 -12.52 10.36 -0.60
C HIS A 49 -12.65 11.66 0.18
N ARG A 50 -11.76 11.89 1.15
CA ARG A 50 -11.74 13.14 1.94
C ARG A 50 -11.34 14.35 1.10
N LEU A 51 -10.31 14.23 0.24
CA LEU A 51 -9.94 15.28 -0.71
C LEU A 51 -11.08 15.64 -1.67
N ARG A 52 -11.82 14.63 -2.16
CA ARG A 52 -13.00 14.84 -3.02
C ARG A 52 -14.12 15.59 -2.28
N LYS A 53 -14.36 15.26 -1.01
CA LYS A 53 -15.37 15.96 -0.19
C LYS A 53 -14.95 17.39 0.14
N ALA A 54 -13.68 17.62 0.47
CA ALA A 54 -13.15 18.96 0.70
C ALA A 54 -13.27 19.82 -0.56
N SER A 55 -12.90 19.27 -1.72
CA SER A 55 -13.06 19.92 -3.02
C SER A 55 -14.52 20.29 -3.31
N ALA A 56 -15.46 19.38 -3.04
CA ALA A 56 -16.88 19.66 -3.24
C ALA A 56 -17.42 20.82 -2.37
N VAL A 57 -16.84 21.05 -1.18
CA VAL A 57 -17.18 22.21 -0.35
C VAL A 57 -16.64 23.49 -0.99
N LEU A 58 -15.39 23.49 -1.45
CA LEU A 58 -14.75 24.64 -2.09
C LEU A 58 -15.41 25.02 -3.44
N GLU A 59 -15.84 24.04 -4.22
CA GLU A 59 -16.56 24.25 -5.49
C GLU A 59 -17.87 25.05 -5.29
N LYS A 60 -18.55 24.93 -4.12
CA LYS A 60 -19.75 25.74 -3.81
C LYS A 60 -19.46 27.24 -3.82
N TYR A 61 -18.22 27.62 -3.54
CA TYR A 61 -17.76 29.01 -3.44
C TYR A 61 -16.99 29.46 -4.70
N ASN A 62 -17.07 28.70 -5.80
CA ASN A 62 -16.35 28.96 -7.06
C ASN A 62 -14.82 29.01 -6.93
N ILE A 63 -14.25 28.30 -5.95
CA ILE A 63 -12.80 28.12 -5.83
C ILE A 63 -12.35 27.00 -6.75
N ASP A 64 -11.24 27.18 -7.48
CA ASP A 64 -10.69 26.13 -8.34
C ASP A 64 -10.08 25.00 -7.49
N THR A 65 -10.51 23.77 -7.73
CA THR A 65 -10.14 22.56 -6.97
C THR A 65 -9.41 21.52 -7.81
N ARG A 66 -9.05 21.86 -9.07
CA ARG A 66 -8.37 20.94 -10.00
C ARG A 66 -7.09 20.34 -9.42
N ASP A 67 -6.34 21.12 -8.65
CA ASP A 67 -5.06 20.72 -8.05
C ASP A 67 -5.22 19.98 -6.70
N ILE A 68 -6.46 19.76 -6.25
CA ILE A 68 -6.79 19.07 -5.00
C ILE A 68 -7.49 17.74 -5.31
N ARG A 69 -8.31 17.73 -6.37
CA ARG A 69 -9.16 16.60 -6.74
C ARG A 69 -8.44 15.61 -7.63
N ASP A 70 -8.32 14.37 -7.18
CA ASP A 70 -7.96 13.24 -8.04
C ASP A 70 -9.21 12.57 -8.62
N THR A 71 -9.34 12.61 -9.94
CA THR A 71 -10.44 11.98 -10.69
C THR A 71 -10.21 10.51 -11.00
N GLN A 72 -9.03 9.97 -10.74
CA GLN A 72 -8.72 8.58 -11.06
C GLN A 72 -9.31 7.65 -10.01
N GLU A 73 -10.03 6.61 -10.43
CA GLU A 73 -10.50 5.57 -9.51
C GLU A 73 -9.33 4.74 -8.99
N LEU A 74 -9.24 4.58 -7.66
CA LEU A 74 -8.30 3.66 -7.05
C LEU A 74 -8.83 2.23 -7.13
N GLY A 75 -7.98 1.31 -7.59
CA GLY A 75 -8.23 -0.12 -7.53
C GLY A 75 -7.69 -0.73 -6.23
N LEU A 76 -8.31 -1.82 -5.77
CA LEU A 76 -7.72 -2.66 -4.72
C LEU A 76 -6.61 -3.53 -5.31
N GLY A 77 -5.50 -3.67 -4.58
CA GLY A 77 -4.36 -4.50 -4.99
C GLY A 77 -3.37 -3.77 -5.92
N MET A 78 -3.22 -2.45 -5.75
CA MET A 78 -2.29 -1.67 -6.55
C MET A 78 -0.84 -2.12 -6.32
N PRO A 79 0.02 -2.13 -7.35
CA PRO A 79 1.45 -2.29 -7.16
C PRO A 79 2.01 -1.21 -6.24
N VAL A 80 2.99 -1.57 -5.40
CA VAL A 80 3.62 -0.65 -4.42
C VAL A 80 4.15 0.62 -5.08
N THR A 81 4.69 0.53 -6.30
CA THR A 81 5.16 1.71 -7.07
C THR A 81 4.03 2.70 -7.36
N MET A 82 2.82 2.20 -7.62
CA MET A 82 1.64 3.02 -7.86
C MET A 82 1.08 3.58 -6.55
N GLN A 83 1.09 2.78 -5.46
CA GLN A 83 0.73 3.25 -4.12
C GLN A 83 1.63 4.42 -3.68
N ILE A 84 2.96 4.32 -3.88
CA ILE A 84 3.91 5.40 -3.57
C ILE A 84 3.59 6.65 -4.39
N LYS A 85 3.38 6.49 -5.71
CA LYS A 85 3.05 7.63 -6.58
C LYS A 85 1.78 8.33 -6.10
N LYS A 86 0.71 7.57 -5.88
CA LYS A 86 -0.58 8.10 -5.40
C LYS A 86 -0.45 8.80 -4.06
N PHE A 87 0.28 8.21 -3.13
CA PHE A 87 0.53 8.83 -1.84
C PHE A 87 1.28 10.17 -1.98
N SER A 88 2.28 10.24 -2.87
CA SER A 88 3.00 11.49 -3.16
C SER A 88 2.06 12.53 -3.77
N ASP A 89 1.28 12.15 -4.78
CA ASP A 89 0.30 13.05 -5.42
C ASP A 89 -0.71 13.57 -4.38
N TYR A 90 -1.15 12.72 -3.44
CA TYR A 90 -2.07 13.14 -2.37
C TYR A 90 -1.42 14.04 -1.32
N CYS A 91 -0.14 13.87 -1.02
CA CYS A 91 0.57 14.81 -0.16
C CYS A 91 0.62 16.21 -0.80
N ASP A 92 0.90 16.28 -2.09
CA ASP A 92 0.91 17.55 -2.84
C ASP A 92 -0.51 18.16 -2.86
N ASN A 93 -1.56 17.36 -3.08
CA ASN A 93 -2.96 17.84 -3.05
C ASN A 93 -3.40 18.33 -1.65
N MET A 94 -2.92 17.69 -0.58
CA MET A 94 -3.18 18.13 0.80
C MET A 94 -2.51 19.47 1.10
N GLU A 95 -1.30 19.70 0.59
CA GLU A 95 -0.61 20.99 0.70
C GLU A 95 -1.36 22.08 -0.08
N ASN A 96 -1.81 21.76 -1.31
CA ASN A 96 -2.63 22.66 -2.10
C ASN A 96 -3.93 23.04 -1.36
N LEU A 97 -4.62 22.08 -0.73
CA LEU A 97 -5.83 22.33 0.06
C LEU A 97 -5.61 23.29 1.25
N LYS A 98 -4.43 23.24 1.87
CA LYS A 98 -4.05 24.15 2.95
C LYS A 98 -3.75 25.56 2.45
N ASN A 99 -3.20 25.67 1.24
CA ASN A 99 -2.83 26.93 0.61
C ASN A 99 -3.99 27.65 -0.11
N VAL A 100 -5.17 27.03 -0.20
CA VAL A 100 -6.37 27.67 -0.75
C VAL A 100 -6.74 28.90 0.07
N ASP A 101 -7.05 30.02 -0.61
CA ASP A 101 -7.64 31.19 0.03
C ASP A 101 -9.08 30.89 0.47
N ARG A 102 -9.24 30.69 1.79
CA ARG A 102 -10.54 30.35 2.42
C ARG A 102 -11.37 31.58 2.79
N THR A 103 -10.93 32.79 2.47
CA THR A 103 -11.66 34.04 2.79
C THR A 103 -13.00 34.12 2.07
N ALA A 104 -13.12 33.48 0.90
CA ALA A 104 -14.36 33.41 0.12
C ALA A 104 -15.42 32.47 0.73
N VAL A 105 -15.04 31.61 1.69
CA VAL A 105 -15.99 30.74 2.40
C VAL A 105 -16.70 31.58 3.46
N THR A 106 -17.98 31.87 3.26
CA THR A 106 -18.76 32.73 4.16
C THR A 106 -19.44 31.96 5.29
N ASP A 107 -19.77 30.69 5.06
CA ASP A 107 -20.46 29.84 6.05
C ASP A 107 -19.47 29.28 7.08
N GLU A 108 -19.73 29.53 8.36
CA GLU A 108 -18.93 29.00 9.47
C GLU A 108 -18.98 27.47 9.55
N THR A 109 -20.08 26.86 9.11
CA THR A 109 -20.22 25.40 9.10
C THR A 109 -19.32 24.75 8.05
N ASP A 110 -19.24 25.30 6.85
CA ASP A 110 -18.35 24.82 5.79
C ASP A 110 -16.87 25.06 6.17
N LYS A 111 -16.54 26.15 6.88
CA LYS A 111 -15.18 26.37 7.44
C LYS A 111 -14.80 25.29 8.46
N ALA A 112 -15.71 24.97 9.38
CA ALA A 112 -15.48 23.92 10.37
C ALA A 112 -15.32 22.54 9.71
N VAL A 113 -16.09 22.26 8.65
CA VAL A 113 -15.97 21.04 7.84
C VAL A 113 -14.61 20.95 7.14
N LEU A 114 -14.11 22.05 6.56
CA LEU A 114 -12.79 22.08 5.93
C LEU A 114 -11.66 21.86 6.95
N ALA A 115 -11.72 22.53 8.12
CA ALA A 115 -10.76 22.31 9.20
C ALA A 115 -10.74 20.86 9.67
N LYS A 116 -11.92 20.24 9.81
CA LYS A 116 -12.05 18.82 10.13
C LYS A 116 -11.40 17.92 9.06
N TYR A 117 -11.57 18.24 7.78
CA TYR A 117 -10.92 17.48 6.72
C TYR A 117 -9.40 17.62 6.74
N ASP A 118 -8.85 18.80 7.05
CA ASP A 118 -7.40 18.97 7.20
C ASP A 118 -6.83 18.07 8.31
N GLU A 119 -7.51 18.02 9.46
CA GLU A 119 -7.12 17.16 10.59
C GLU A 119 -7.22 15.67 10.23
N GLU A 120 -8.33 15.24 9.62
CA GLU A 120 -8.54 13.86 9.20
C GLU A 120 -7.51 13.43 8.13
N LEU A 121 -7.19 14.31 7.17
CA LEU A 121 -6.20 14.04 6.13
C LEU A 121 -4.79 13.89 6.70
N GLU A 122 -4.40 14.74 7.66
CA GLU A 122 -3.10 14.57 8.32
C GLU A 122 -3.03 13.33 9.19
N ALA A 123 -4.11 12.98 9.89
CA ALA A 123 -4.19 11.70 10.61
C ALA A 123 -4.02 10.51 9.65
N LEU A 124 -4.72 10.51 8.52
CA LEU A 124 -4.60 9.48 7.49
C LEU A 124 -3.18 9.42 6.90
N ARG A 125 -2.54 10.56 6.66
CA ARG A 125 -1.15 10.61 6.18
C ARG A 125 -0.18 9.98 7.17
N ILE A 126 -0.33 10.25 8.46
CA ILE A 126 0.47 9.62 9.52
C ILE A 126 0.22 8.10 9.55
N GLU A 127 -1.03 7.67 9.44
CA GLU A 127 -1.40 6.25 9.39
C GLU A 127 -0.80 5.53 8.18
N VAL A 128 -0.81 6.14 6.99
CA VAL A 128 -0.13 5.56 5.82
C VAL A 128 1.35 5.35 6.15
N ILE A 129 2.05 6.38 6.62
CA ILE A 129 3.48 6.31 6.97
C ILE A 129 3.74 5.21 8.01
N ALA A 130 2.94 5.12 9.06
CA ALA A 130 3.07 4.09 10.07
C ALA A 130 2.90 2.67 9.49
N ASN A 131 1.93 2.48 8.59
CA ASN A 131 1.69 1.19 7.95
C ASN A 131 2.75 0.85 6.88
N THR A 132 3.47 1.83 6.31
CA THR A 132 4.64 1.53 5.45
C THR A 132 5.72 0.72 6.17
N VAL A 133 5.91 0.93 7.47
CA VAL A 133 6.90 0.18 8.28
C VAL A 133 6.49 -1.28 8.39
N LYS A 134 5.21 -1.56 8.67
CA LYS A 134 4.67 -2.92 8.73
C LYS A 134 4.74 -3.61 7.37
N HIS A 135 4.35 -2.90 6.31
CA HIS A 135 4.48 -3.36 4.94
C HIS A 135 5.92 -3.73 4.58
N ASN A 136 6.88 -2.83 4.83
CA ASN A 136 8.30 -3.08 4.55
C ASN A 136 8.86 -4.25 5.35
N LYS A 137 8.42 -4.43 6.60
CA LYS A 137 8.77 -5.62 7.39
C LYS A 137 8.22 -6.90 6.75
N ALA A 138 6.97 -6.89 6.29
CA ALA A 138 6.36 -8.04 5.61
C ALA A 138 7.06 -8.35 4.27
N VAL A 139 7.41 -7.33 3.49
CA VAL A 139 8.22 -7.44 2.26
C VAL A 139 9.57 -8.09 2.56
N ASN A 140 10.27 -7.63 3.59
CA ASN A 140 11.58 -8.18 3.96
C ASN A 140 11.48 -9.65 4.40
N VAL A 141 10.46 -10.01 5.17
CA VAL A 141 10.19 -11.41 5.56
C VAL A 141 9.90 -12.25 4.33
N TYR A 142 9.06 -11.77 3.42
CA TYR A 142 8.73 -12.44 2.16
C TYR A 142 9.98 -12.67 1.30
N ASN A 143 10.73 -11.60 1.00
CA ASN A 143 11.95 -11.62 0.19
C ASN A 143 13.00 -12.56 0.80
N SER A 144 13.19 -12.51 2.13
CA SER A 144 14.11 -13.39 2.84
C SER A 144 13.68 -14.85 2.80
N LYS A 145 12.38 -15.12 2.85
CA LYS A 145 11.83 -16.48 2.80
C LYS A 145 12.04 -17.10 1.42
N ILE A 146 11.69 -16.38 0.35
CA ILE A 146 11.80 -16.88 -1.02
C ILE A 146 13.25 -16.98 -1.52
N ALA A 147 14.22 -16.37 -0.83
CA ALA A 147 15.63 -16.45 -1.19
C ALA A 147 16.30 -17.76 -0.75
N LYS A 148 15.73 -18.49 0.23
CA LYS A 148 16.38 -19.67 0.86
C LYS A 148 15.83 -20.98 0.30
N PHE A 149 16.69 -21.99 0.10
CA PHE A 149 16.25 -23.36 -0.20
C PHE A 149 15.49 -23.94 1.01
N PRO A 150 14.39 -24.70 0.81
CA PRO A 150 13.77 -25.13 -0.45
C PRO A 150 12.77 -24.13 -1.07
N PHE A 151 12.48 -23.03 -0.37
CA PHE A 151 11.45 -22.05 -0.77
C PHE A 151 11.79 -21.31 -2.07
N SER A 152 13.08 -21.11 -2.39
CA SER A 152 13.52 -20.49 -3.64
C SER A 152 13.17 -21.31 -4.88
N PHE A 153 13.24 -22.64 -4.79
CA PHE A 153 12.79 -23.54 -5.86
C PHE A 153 11.28 -23.41 -6.08
N VAL A 154 10.51 -23.42 -4.99
CA VAL A 154 9.06 -23.25 -5.02
C VAL A 154 8.67 -21.91 -5.60
N ALA A 155 9.31 -20.82 -5.16
CA ALA A 155 9.07 -19.46 -5.64
C ALA A 155 9.31 -19.37 -7.16
N ARG A 156 10.43 -19.91 -7.65
CA ARG A 156 10.72 -19.96 -9.09
C ARG A 156 9.66 -20.74 -9.87
N ARG A 157 9.25 -21.91 -9.37
CA ARG A 157 8.23 -22.75 -10.01
C ARG A 157 6.85 -22.07 -10.06
N LYS A 158 6.50 -21.34 -8.99
CA LYS A 158 5.24 -20.60 -8.82
C LYS A 158 5.29 -19.17 -9.38
N ARG A 159 6.38 -18.78 -10.06
CA ARG A 159 6.60 -17.43 -10.63
C ARG A 159 6.46 -16.31 -9.60
N LYS A 160 6.90 -16.57 -8.37
CA LYS A 160 6.91 -15.60 -7.27
C LYS A 160 8.23 -14.82 -7.33
N SER A 161 8.12 -13.50 -7.40
CA SER A 161 9.25 -12.57 -7.49
C SER A 161 9.38 -11.73 -6.21
N PRO A 162 10.59 -11.24 -5.89
CA PRO A 162 10.79 -10.27 -4.82
C PRO A 162 9.85 -9.06 -4.95
N LYS A 163 9.40 -8.54 -3.81
CA LYS A 163 8.52 -7.37 -3.72
C LYS A 163 9.32 -6.12 -3.41
N GLY A 164 8.87 -5.00 -3.97
CA GLY A 164 9.41 -3.68 -3.69
C GLY A 164 9.00 -3.20 -2.31
N ILE A 165 9.83 -2.36 -1.70
CA ILE A 165 9.52 -1.66 -0.45
C ILE A 165 8.79 -0.36 -0.76
N PHE A 166 7.98 0.09 0.19
CA PHE A 166 7.38 1.42 0.18
C PHE A 166 8.37 2.42 0.75
N THR A 167 8.93 3.27 -0.11
CA THR A 167 9.84 4.36 0.29
C THR A 167 9.23 5.69 -0.11
N TYR A 168 8.85 6.49 0.87
CA TYR A 168 8.45 7.87 0.67
C TYR A 168 9.49 8.79 1.29
N VAL A 169 10.04 9.69 0.46
CA VAL A 169 10.86 10.81 0.93
C VAL A 169 9.99 12.03 0.74
N MET A 170 9.60 12.65 1.86
CA MET A 170 8.89 13.92 1.80
C MET A 170 9.77 14.91 1.04
N LYS A 171 9.24 15.55 -0.01
CA LYS A 171 9.92 16.67 -0.65
C LYS A 171 10.19 17.69 0.45
N GLN A 172 11.45 17.86 0.83
CA GLN A 172 11.86 19.05 1.56
C GLN A 172 11.70 20.18 0.54
N ASN A 173 10.81 21.13 0.83
CA ASN A 173 10.74 22.37 0.08
C ASN A 173 12.17 22.94 0.02
N LYS A 174 12.72 23.02 -1.19
CA LYS A 174 13.89 23.84 -1.44
C LYS A 174 13.43 25.26 -1.18
N GLU A 175 13.86 25.82 -0.07
CA GLU A 175 13.86 27.26 0.20
C GLU A 175 14.46 28.04 -0.98
#